data_AF-A0A7V1EB13-F1
#
_entry.id   AF-A0A7V1EB13-F1
#
_cell.length_a   1.000
_cell.length_b   1.000
_cell.length_c   1.000
_cell.angle_alpha   90.00
_cell.angle_beta   90.00
_cell.angle_gamma   90.00
#
_symmetry.space_group_name_H-M   'P 1'
#
loop_
_entity.id
_entity.type
_entity.pdbx_description
1 polymer ?
#
loop_
_entity_poly.entity_id
_entity_poly.type
_entity_poly.pdbx_seq_one_letter_code
_entity_poly.pdbx_strand_id
1 'polypeptide(L)'
;MAKNASDPQKKNELLEISEICRKVPENPAETFQEAVQVVWFGQLIIQLETNGHSVSTGRFDRFIFSFFKNDIDEGRLSEEEALEILQCF
;
A
#
# COMPACT_ATOMS: atom_id res chain seq x y z
N MET A 1 -5.42 -11.81 -13.02
CA MET A 1 -4.22 -12.49 -12.47
C MET A 1 -4.60 -13.53 -11.43
N ALA A 2 -5.33 -13.18 -10.36
CA ALA A 2 -5.72 -14.13 -9.29
C ALA A 2 -6.42 -15.43 -9.77
N LYS A 3 -7.29 -15.37 -10.79
CA LYS A 3 -8.00 -16.55 -11.33
C LYS A 3 -7.08 -17.66 -11.87
N ASN A 4 -5.86 -17.29 -12.28
CA ASN A 4 -4.90 -18.20 -12.90
C ASN A 4 -3.75 -18.56 -11.94
N ALA A 5 -3.79 -18.10 -10.68
CA ALA A 5 -2.78 -18.42 -9.68
C ALA A 5 -3.02 -19.84 -9.14
N SER A 6 -2.03 -20.72 -9.30
CA SER A 6 -2.08 -22.10 -8.80
C SER A 6 -1.83 -22.18 -7.30
N ASP A 7 -1.02 -21.28 -6.76
CA ASP A 7 -0.75 -21.16 -5.33
C ASP A 7 -1.89 -20.41 -4.62
N PRO A 8 -2.57 -21.03 -3.62
CA PRO A 8 -3.62 -20.38 -2.85
C PRO A 8 -3.17 -19.11 -2.12
N GLN A 9 -1.94 -19.07 -1.61
CA GLN A 9 -1.43 -17.89 -0.91
C GLN A 9 -1.29 -16.72 -1.87
N LYS A 10 -0.60 -16.95 -3.00
CA LYS A 10 -0.49 -15.94 -4.04
C LYS A 10 -1.83 -15.47 -4.59
N LYS A 11 -2.80 -16.38 -4.69
CA LYS A 11 -4.16 -16.04 -5.13
C LYS A 11 -4.83 -15.06 -4.17
N ASN A 12 -4.71 -15.29 -2.85
CA ASN A 12 -5.29 -14.41 -1.84
C ASN A 12 -4.63 -13.02 -1.86
N GLU A 13 -3.30 -12.96 -1.94
CA GLU A 13 -2.56 -11.69 -2.10
C GLU A 13 -3.06 -10.90 -3.32
N LEU A 14 -3.22 -11.56 -4.48
CA LEU A 14 -3.70 -10.91 -5.70
C LEU A 14 -5.14 -10.42 -5.60
N LEU A 15 -5.98 -11.08 -4.79
CA LEU A 15 -7.34 -10.62 -4.51
C LEU A 15 -7.30 -9.40 -3.59
N GLU A 16 -6.48 -9.43 -2.54
CA GLU A 16 -6.28 -8.31 -1.63
C GLU A 16 -5.76 -7.07 -2.38
N ILE A 17 -4.71 -7.21 -3.20
CA ILE A 17 -4.19 -6.14 -4.05
C ILE A 17 -5.31 -5.57 -4.94
N SER A 18 -6.15 -6.44 -5.51
CA SER A 18 -7.26 -6.01 -6.38
C SER A 18 -8.33 -5.22 -5.62
N GLU A 19 -8.62 -5.57 -4.37
CA GLU A 19 -9.61 -4.84 -3.57
C GLU A 19 -9.04 -3.49 -3.09
N ILE A 20 -7.79 -3.47 -2.65
CA ILE A 20 -7.09 -2.24 -2.27
C ILE A 20 -7.05 -1.25 -3.44
N CYS A 21 -6.59 -1.70 -4.63
CA CYS A 21 -6.53 -0.84 -5.82
C CYS A 21 -7.90 -0.37 -6.32
N ARG A 22 -9.00 -1.07 -5.97
CA ARG A 22 -10.35 -0.63 -6.30
C ARG A 22 -10.86 0.43 -5.33
N LYS A 23 -10.40 0.40 -4.08
CA LYS A 23 -10.83 1.32 -3.02
C LYS A 23 -10.07 2.65 -3.06
N VAL A 24 -8.73 2.59 -3.06
CA VAL A 24 -7.86 3.77 -2.99
C VAL A 24 -7.26 4.10 -4.36
N PRO A 25 -7.04 5.38 -4.70
CA PRO A 25 -7.14 6.58 -3.86
C PRO A 25 -8.51 7.29 -3.91
N GLU A 26 -9.53 6.70 -4.54
CA GLU A 26 -10.87 7.30 -4.62
C GLU A 26 -11.53 7.46 -3.25
N ASN A 27 -11.31 6.51 -2.35
CA ASN A 27 -11.77 6.54 -0.97
C ASN A 27 -10.58 6.68 0.00
N PRO A 28 -10.82 7.14 1.25
CA PRO A 28 -9.80 7.16 2.28
C PRO A 28 -9.20 5.78 2.55
N ALA A 29 -7.89 5.72 2.81
CA ALA A 29 -7.24 4.54 3.36
C ALA A 29 -7.72 4.28 4.80
N GLU A 30 -7.85 3.02 5.17
CA GLU A 30 -8.22 2.55 6.51
C GLU A 30 -7.16 1.61 7.10
N THR A 31 -6.31 1.01 6.25
CA THR A 31 -5.21 0.12 6.67
C THR A 31 -3.85 0.69 6.26
N PHE A 32 -2.78 0.15 6.85
CA PHE A 32 -1.40 0.51 6.52
C PHE A 32 -1.08 0.21 5.06
N GLN A 33 -1.46 -0.97 4.56
CA GLN A 33 -1.24 -1.36 3.17
C GLN A 33 -1.95 -0.41 2.18
N GLU A 34 -3.20 -0.03 2.48
CA GLU A 34 -3.94 0.96 1.68
C GLU A 34 -3.25 2.33 1.70
N ALA A 35 -2.77 2.76 2.86
CA ALA A 35 -2.12 4.05 3.01
C ALA A 35 -0.79 4.11 2.23
N VAL A 36 0.02 3.06 2.27
CA VAL A 36 1.24 2.92 1.47
C VAL A 36 0.91 2.93 -0.03
N GLN A 37 -0.13 2.20 -0.44
CA GLN A 37 -0.59 2.16 -1.82
C GLN A 37 -1.04 3.53 -2.35
N VAL A 38 -1.71 4.35 -1.53
CA VAL A 38 -2.09 5.73 -1.89
C VAL A 38 -0.86 6.57 -2.20
N VAL A 39 0.18 6.47 -1.37
CA VAL A 39 1.43 7.22 -1.60
C VAL A 39 2.11 6.77 -2.88
N TRP A 40 2.15 5.45 -3.11
CA TRP A 40 2.72 4.89 -4.32
C TRP A 40 1.99 5.40 -5.57
N PHE A 41 0.65 5.40 -5.57
CA PHE A 41 -0.13 5.97 -6.66
C PHE A 41 0.16 7.46 -6.85
N GLY A 42 0.26 8.24 -5.77
CA GLY A 42 0.64 9.65 -5.86
C GLY A 42 1.99 9.85 -6.55
N GLN A 43 3.02 9.08 -6.16
CA GLN A 43 4.34 9.14 -6.80
C GLN A 43 4.27 8.73 -8.27
N LEU A 44 3.59 7.63 -8.58
CA LEU A 44 3.46 7.12 -9.93
C LEU A 44 2.75 8.12 -10.84
N ILE A 45 1.66 8.73 -10.38
CA ILE A 45 0.89 9.71 -11.17
C ILE A 45 1.72 10.95 -11.48
N ILE A 46 2.47 11.49 -10.50
CA ILE A 46 3.34 12.66 -10.74
C ILE A 46 4.44 12.33 -11.75
N GLN A 47 5.00 11.11 -11.71
CA GLN A 47 5.97 10.62 -12.69
C GLN A 47 5.37 10.36 -14.07
N LEU A 48 4.06 10.13 -14.18
CA LEU A 48 3.38 9.99 -15.46
C LEU A 48 3.02 11.35 -16.07
N GLU A 49 2.64 12.33 -15.24
CA GLU A 49 2.29 13.68 -15.67
C GLU A 49 3.53 14.50 -16.07
N THR A 50 4.66 14.26 -15.41
CA THR A 50 5.91 15.02 -15.57
C THR A 50 7.08 14.07 -15.82
N ASN A 51 8.26 14.57 -16.23
CA ASN A 51 9.47 13.73 -16.31
C ASN A 51 10.01 13.24 -14.93
N GLY A 52 9.26 13.42 -13.83
CA GLY A 52 9.43 12.62 -12.62
C GLY A 52 10.68 12.91 -11.77
N HIS A 53 11.36 14.03 -11.98
CA HIS A 53 12.56 14.36 -11.21
C HIS A 53 12.23 15.12 -9.92
N SER A 54 12.95 14.77 -8.84
CA SER A 54 12.96 15.48 -7.55
C SER A 54 11.65 15.44 -6.75
N VAL A 55 10.80 14.44 -6.97
CA VAL A 55 9.59 14.25 -6.16
C VAL A 55 9.94 13.41 -4.93
N SER A 56 9.91 14.03 -3.76
CA SER A 56 10.13 13.35 -2.48
C SER A 56 8.80 12.99 -1.83
N THR A 57 8.75 11.89 -1.08
CA THR A 57 7.57 11.47 -0.29
C THR A 57 7.36 12.33 0.96
N GLY A 58 8.28 13.26 1.25
CA GLY A 58 8.22 14.15 2.40
C GLY A 58 8.32 13.37 3.71
N ARG A 59 7.51 13.74 4.71
CA ARG A 59 7.46 13.05 6.01
C ARG A 59 6.52 11.85 5.98
N PHE A 60 6.89 10.88 5.15
CA PHE A 60 6.17 9.62 4.98
C PHE A 60 5.82 8.95 6.31
N ASP A 61 6.78 8.96 7.24
CA ASP A 61 6.62 8.51 8.62
C ASP A 61 5.35 9.07 9.28
N ARG A 62 5.12 10.38 9.20
CA ARG A 62 4.08 11.04 10.01
C ARG A 62 2.67 10.73 9.59
N PHE A 63 2.40 10.70 8.28
CA PHE A 63 1.04 10.52 7.80
C PHE A 63 0.65 9.04 7.65
N ILE A 64 1.63 8.13 7.58
CA ILE A 64 1.39 6.69 7.57
C ILE A 64 1.31 6.10 9.00
N PHE A 65 2.00 6.69 9.98
CA PHE A 65 2.17 6.10 11.32
C PHE A 65 0.86 5.73 12.02
N SER A 66 -0.20 6.52 11.86
CA SER A 66 -1.51 6.22 12.45
C SER A 66 -2.06 4.89 11.96
N PHE A 67 -1.91 4.59 10.66
CA PHE A 67 -2.36 3.34 10.07
C PHE A 67 -1.51 2.16 10.52
N PHE A 68 -0.18 2.33 10.54
CA PHE A 68 0.75 1.33 11.08
C PHE A 68 0.36 0.95 12.51
N LYS A 69 0.24 1.96 13.38
CA LYS A 69 -0.05 1.74 14.79
C LYS A 69 -1.40 1.06 14.99
N ASN A 70 -2.45 1.51 14.29
CA ASN A 70 -3.77 0.91 14.41
C ASN A 70 -3.77 -0.56 13.97
N ASP A 71 -3.12 -0.89 12.85
CA ASP A 71 -3.06 -2.26 12.35
C ASP A 71 -2.24 -3.20 13.25
N ILE A 72 -1.15 -2.70 13.86
CA ILE A 72 -0.38 -3.43 14.88
C ILE A 72 -1.23 -3.64 16.15
N ASP A 73 -1.84 -2.57 16.67
CA ASP A 73 -2.62 -2.60 17.93
C ASP A 73 -3.86 -3.52 17.80
N GLU A 74 -4.46 -3.59 16.60
CA GLU A 74 -5.61 -4.45 16.30
C GLU A 74 -5.23 -5.86 15.81
N GLY A 75 -3.93 -6.16 15.69
CA GLY A 75 -3.42 -7.46 15.26
C GLY A 75 -3.75 -7.82 13.81
N ARG A 76 -4.02 -6.82 12.96
CA ARG A 76 -4.25 -7.00 11.51
C ARG A 76 -2.95 -7.16 10.73
N LEU A 77 -1.86 -6.67 11.31
CA LEU A 77 -0.54 -6.64 10.68
C LEU A 77 0.50 -6.99 11.75
N SER A 78 1.50 -7.77 11.38
CA SER A 78 2.72 -7.96 12.16
C SER A 78 3.81 -6.96 11.77
N GLU A 79 4.80 -6.75 12.63
CA GLU A 79 5.94 -5.88 12.30
C GLU A 79 6.74 -6.40 11.09
N GLU A 80 6.78 -7.72 10.88
CA GLU A 80 7.46 -8.35 9.74
C GLU A 80 6.71 -8.08 8.43
N GLU A 81 5.39 -8.23 8.42
CA GLU A 81 4.55 -7.89 7.26
C GLU A 81 4.62 -6.38 6.96
N ALA A 82 4.60 -5.52 7.99
CA ALA A 82 4.77 -4.08 7.81
C ALA A 82 6.13 -3.74 7.18
N LEU A 83 7.18 -4.44 7.58
CA LEU A 83 8.51 -4.29 7.01
C LEU A 83 8.55 -4.74 5.54
N GLU A 84 7.93 -5.87 5.21
CA GLU A 84 7.84 -6.36 3.83
C GLU A 84 7.13 -5.35 2.92
N ILE A 85 6.02 -4.77 3.39
CA ILE A 85 5.28 -3.72 2.68
C ILE A 85 6.18 -2.52 2.38
N LEU A 86 6.95 -2.05 3.37
CA LEU A 86 7.86 -0.92 3.20
C LEU A 86 9.06 -1.23 2.30
N GLN A 87 9.50 -2.50 2.23
CA GLN A 87 10.57 -2.92 1.32
C GLN A 87 10.08 -3.05 -0.13
N CYS A 88 8.79 -3.31 -0.33
CA CYS A 88 8.15 -3.33 -1.64
C CYS A 88 7.80 -1.92 -2.16
N PHE A 89 7.79 -0.91 -1.29
CA PHE A 89 7.53 0.50 -1.59
C PHE A 89 8.78 1.20 -2.13
#